data_AF-A0A662LTU6-F1
#
_entry.id   AF-A0A662LTU6-F1
#
_cell.length_a   1.000
_cell.length_b   1.000
_cell.length_c   1.000
_cell.angle_alpha   90.00
_cell.angle_beta   90.00
_cell.angle_gamma   90.00
#
_symmetry.space_group_name_H-M   'P 1'
#
loop_
_entity.id
_entity.type
_entity.pdbx_description
1 polymer ?
#
loop_
_entity_poly.entity_id
_entity_poly.type
_entity_poly.pdbx_seq_one_letter_code
_entity_poly.pdbx_strand_id
1 'polypeptide(L)' 'MDEKTRIDKDIIMFEENIKTLKEKNVELLKDERVILGSQYYEDAKYYFEKKDYFTAFGCINYGHGLLDAVLKFK' A
#
# COMPACT_ATOMS: atom_id res chain seq x y z
N MET A 1 10.64 4.15 16.93
CA MET A 1 9.33 4.31 16.27
C MET A 1 8.52 3.11 16.68
N ASP A 2 7.34 3.30 17.26
CA ASP A 2 6.47 2.18 17.62
C ASP A 2 5.82 1.57 16.37
N GLU A 3 5.32 0.34 16.49
CA GLU A 3 4.72 -0.41 15.38
C GLU A 3 3.54 0.35 14.77
N LYS A 4 2.71 0.97 15.61
CA LYS A 4 1.56 1.78 15.20
C LYS A 4 1.97 2.95 14.31
N THR A 5 2.92 3.78 14.74
CA THR A 5 3.40 4.95 13.99
C THR A 5 4.06 4.53 12.70
N ARG A 6 4.71 3.36 12.66
CA ARG A 6 5.30 2.83 11.43
C ARG A 6 4.22 2.48 10.41
N ILE A 7 3.21 1.70 10.81
CA ILE A 7 2.12 1.27 9.93
C ILE A 7 1.33 2.47 9.41
N ASP A 8 1.01 3.43 10.28
CA ASP A 8 0.29 4.66 9.92
C ASP A 8 1.04 5.45 8.83
N LYS A 9 2.37 5.59 8.98
CA LYS A 9 3.21 6.20 7.95
C LYS A 9 3.25 5.40 6.65
N ASP A 10 3.33 4.08 6.73
CA ASP A 10 3.36 3.23 5.54
C ASP A 10 2.02 3.28 4.78
N ILE A 11 0.88 3.40 5.48
CA ILE A 11 -0.45 3.62 4.89
C ILE A 11 -0.47 4.95 4.12
N ILE A 12 -0.04 6.05 4.76
CA ILE A 12 0.01 7.38 4.12
C ILE A 12 0.93 7.35 2.89
N MET A 13 2.11 6.74 3.01
CA MET A 13 3.06 6.62 1.90
C MET A 13 2.47 5.83 0.72
N PHE A 14 1.65 4.81 0.98
CA PHE A 14 0.99 4.04 -0.08
C PHE A 14 0.01 4.91 -0.87
N GLU A 15 -0.80 5.71 -0.17
CA GLU A 15 -1.75 6.63 -0.79
C GLU A 15 -1.05 7.67 -1.67
N GLU A 16 0.05 8.26 -1.17
CA GLU A 16 0.88 9.20 -1.93
C GLU A 16 1.50 8.57 -3.18
N ASN A 17 1.97 7.32 -3.07
CA ASN A 17 2.53 6.58 -4.19
C ASN A 17 1.47 6.29 -5.27
N ILE A 18 0.25 5.88 -4.88
CA ILE A 18 -0.87 5.67 -5.82
C ILE A 18 -1.28 6.97 -6.50
N LYS A 19 -1.35 8.07 -5.76
CA LYS A 19 -1.64 9.39 -6.34
C LYS A 19 -0.58 9.78 -7.36
N THR A 20 0.70 9.64 -7.01
CA THR A 20 1.83 9.91 -7.91
C THR A 20 1.78 9.02 -9.15
N LEU A 21 1.45 7.73 -8.99
CA LEU A 21 1.28 6.79 -10.10
C LEU A 21 0.18 7.25 -11.05
N LYS A 22 -0.97 7.65 -10.51
CA LYS A 22 -2.12 8.16 -11.28
C LYS A 22 -1.77 9.41 -12.08
N GLU A 23 -0.98 10.32 -11.50
CA GLU A 23 -0.52 11.55 -12.16
C GLU A 23 0.48 11.26 -13.29
N LYS A 24 1.36 10.26 -13.12
CA LYS A 24 2.37 9.88 -14.12
C LYS A 24 1.79 9.06 -15.27
N ASN A 25 1.00 8.03 -14.95
CA ASN A 25 0.44 7.12 -15.95
C ASN A 25 -0.79 6.38 -15.40
N VAL A 26 -1.98 6.89 -15.74
CA VAL A 26 -3.27 6.33 -15.32
C VAL A 26 -3.48 4.88 -15.76
N GLU A 27 -2.86 4.42 -16.85
CA GLU A 27 -3.02 3.05 -17.34
C GLU A 27 -2.39 2.02 -16.39
N LEU A 28 -1.42 2.43 -15.56
CA LEU A 28 -0.83 1.55 -14.54
C LEU A 28 -1.82 1.18 -13.44
N LEU A 29 -2.90 1.96 -13.25
CA LEU A 29 -3.95 1.63 -12.28
C LEU A 29 -4.74 0.38 -12.67
N LYS A 30 -4.68 -0.04 -13.94
CA LYS A 30 -5.32 -1.28 -14.43
C LYS A 30 -4.42 -2.50 -14.27
N ASP A 31 -3.17 -2.33 -13.86
CA ASP A 31 -2.25 -3.44 -13.63
C ASP A 31 -2.74 -4.25 -12.42
N GLU A 32 -2.87 -5.57 -12.58
CA GLU A 32 -3.40 -6.48 -11.56
C GLU A 32 -2.63 -6.37 -10.23
N ARG A 33 -1.34 -6.05 -10.29
CA ARG A 33 -0.50 -5.84 -9.10
C ARG A 33 -0.87 -4.57 -8.35
N VAL A 34 -1.23 -3.49 -9.06
CA VAL A 34 -1.68 -2.23 -8.44
C VAL A 34 -3.06 -2.42 -7.82
N ILE A 35 -3.95 -3.14 -8.50
CA ILE A 35 -5.28 -3.48 -7.98
C ILE A 35 -5.14 -4.31 -6.70
N LEU A 36 -4.35 -5.39 -6.74
CA LEU A 36 -4.11 -6.24 -5.59
C LEU A 36 -3.41 -5.48 -4.45
N GLY A 37 -2.41 -4.65 -4.76
CA GLY A 37 -1.74 -3.80 -3.76
C GLY A 37 -2.72 -2.85 -3.07
N SER A 38 -3.67 -2.29 -3.81
CA SER A 38 -4.72 -1.44 -3.26
C SER A 38 -5.70 -2.21 -2.37
N GLN A 39 -6.00 -3.48 -2.67
CA GLN A 39 -6.80 -4.34 -1.79
C GLN A 39 -6.08 -4.59 -0.46
N TYR A 40 -4.78 -4.91 -0.52
CA TYR A 40 -3.95 -5.08 0.69
C TYR A 40 -3.80 -3.79 1.50
N TYR A 41 -3.79 -2.63 0.85
CA TYR A 41 -3.85 -1.34 1.53
C TYR A 41 -5.16 -1.16 2.32
N GLU A 42 -6.31 -1.52 1.74
CA GLU A 42 -7.60 -1.48 2.46
C GLU A 42 -7.65 -2.49 3.61
N ASP A 43 -7.09 -3.69 3.41
CA ASP A 43 -6.94 -4.67 4.50
C ASP A 43 -6.06 -4.13 5.62
N ALA A 44 -4.94 -3.46 5.28
CA ALA A 44 -4.06 -2.86 6.28
C ALA A 44 -4.79 -1.82 7.13
N LYS A 45 -5.59 -0.94 6.51
CA LYS A 45 -6.44 0.02 7.23
C LYS A 45 -7.45 -0.69 8.15
N TYR A 46 -8.11 -1.72 7.64
CA TYR A 46 -9.08 -2.50 8.40
C TYR A 46 -8.44 -3.12 9.67
N TYR A 47 -7.31 -3.82 9.52
CA TYR A 47 -6.64 -4.45 10.66
C TYR A 47 -6.03 -3.42 11.62
N PHE A 48 -5.55 -2.28 11.09
CA PHE A 48 -5.04 -1.18 11.92
C PHE A 48 -6.12 -0.58 12.81
N GLU A 49 -7.32 -0.34 12.28
CA GLU A 49 -8.48 0.12 13.07
C GLU A 49 -8.89 -0.89 14.15
N LYS A 50 -8.74 -2.19 13.88
CA LYS A 50 -8.97 -3.28 14.85
C LYS A 50 -7.85 -3.43 15.87
N LYS A 51 -6.78 -2.64 15.79
CA LYS A 51 -5.56 -2.73 16.60
C LYS A 51 -4.79 -4.05 16.42
N ASP A 52 -5.05 -4.77 15.33
CA ASP A 52 -4.25 -5.91 14.90
C ASP A 52 -3.07 -5.40 14.05
N TYR A 53 -2.05 -4.90 14.74
CA TYR A 53 -0.91 -4.26 14.10
C TYR A 53 -0.02 -5.24 13.34
N PHE A 54 0.06 -6.51 13.76
CA PHE A 54 0.87 -7.51 13.07
C PHE A 54 0.30 -7.82 11.69
N THR A 55 -1.02 -8.06 11.62
CA THR A 55 -1.69 -8.31 10.34
C THR A 55 -1.68 -7.06 9.47
N ALA A 56 -1.96 -5.88 10.04
CA ALA A 56 -1.90 -4.62 9.31
C ALA A 56 -0.51 -4.34 8.70
N PHE A 57 0.56 -4.61 9.46
CA PHE A 57 1.94 -4.48 8.99
C PHE A 57 2.25 -5.44 7.84
N GLY A 58 1.81 -6.69 7.94
CA GLY A 58 1.94 -7.66 6.84
C GLY A 58 1.24 -7.18 5.57
N CYS A 59 0.00 -6.71 5.71
CA CYS A 59 -0.80 -6.23 4.60
C CYS A 59 -0.15 -5.05 3.88
N ILE A 60 0.25 -4.00 4.62
CA ILE A 60 0.81 -2.79 3.99
C ILE A 60 2.16 -3.04 3.33
N ASN A 61 3.00 -3.91 3.92
CA ASN A 61 4.28 -4.27 3.31
C ASN A 61 4.10 -5.05 2.00
N TYR A 62 3.13 -5.96 1.96
CA TYR A 62 2.82 -6.69 0.74
C TYR A 62 2.25 -5.76 -0.34
N GLY A 63 1.38 -4.82 0.05
CA GLY A 63 0.88 -3.76 -0.82
C GLY A 63 2.03 -2.96 -1.46
N HIS A 64 2.95 -2.44 -0.66
CA HIS A 64 4.14 -1.72 -1.15
C HIS A 64 5.00 -2.58 -2.07
N GLY A 65 5.23 -3.85 -1.72
CA GLY A 65 6.01 -4.77 -2.57
C GLY A 65 5.42 -4.94 -3.98
N LEU A 66 4.09 -5.03 -4.07
CA LEU A 66 3.38 -5.08 -5.35
C LEU A 66 3.49 -3.78 -6.15
N LEU A 67 3.35 -2.64 -5.47
CA LEU A 67 3.43 -1.32 -6.11
C LEU A 67 4.85 -1.03 -6.61
N ASP A 68 5.86 -1.36 -5.81
CA ASP A 68 7.28 -1.23 -6.16
C ASP A 68 7.65 -2.10 -7.38
N ALA A 69 7.07 -3.30 -7.48
CA ALA A 69 7.28 -4.17 -8.63
C ALA A 69 6.74 -3.58 -9.95
N VAL A 70 5.79 -2.65 -9.87
CA VAL A 70 5.26 -1.91 -11.02
C VAL A 70 6.11 -0.67 -11.30
N LEU A 71 6.54 0.05 -10.25
CA LEU A 71 7.32 1.28 -10.36
C LEU A 71 8.78 1.08 -10.78
N LYS A 72 9.44 -0.02 -10.35
CA LYS A 72 10.86 -0.27 -10.66
C LYS A 72 11.12 -0.93 -12.01
N PHE A 73 10.11 -1.56 -12.61
CA PHE A 73 10.28 -2.41 -13.79
C PHE A 73 9.53 -1.91 -15.04
N LYS A 74 9.06 -0.66 -15.05
CA LYS A 74 8.44 -0.02 -16.22
C LYS A 74 8.94 1.41 -16.43
#